data_AF-A0A1I8NZU6-F1
#
_entry.id   AF-A0A1I8NZU6-F1
#
_cell.length_a   1.000
_cell.length_b   1.000
_cell.length_c   1.000
_cell.angle_alpha   90.00
_cell.angle_beta   90.00
_cell.angle_gamma   90.00
#
_symmetry.space_group_name_H-M   'P 1'
#
loop_
_entity.id
_entity.type
_entity.pdbx_description
1 polymer ?
#
loop_
_entity_poly.entity_id
_entity_poly.type
_entity_poly.pdbx_seq_one_letter_code
_entity_poly.pdbx_strand_id
1 'polypeptide(L)'
;MAMLTRAGPASPRKLALQRFQNCISFLWPALNSGVQRKSTQIDAIDCFTNELVERKTKKWEELRGNFLKKSEADPLTNSTRTITDNSVPSTSSFSQNFGLMSKAVLNDLHALRSPELGLDIRSLSQAQLDNLLTSTLEIKNKVDFLYLIRQCIQWQQLPSNDVLIACLKYLSSLSRIQQIESFAEICKKINHPLSETYVDLAPFKAMAQWRSGKADLAITTLFEGYEVSNSSEGKRMIRAAFRTIAEETLAKKSEAVLVCLMEVARSLYEKHKDIFVLACVWKQCFISDWFCDQKSASDLLSHYDELQQLVAKRSITLCSSFLSRNNVDAVHRLIEVFLLYNERDACSNCLSLLFTYQYNRKDLRACAEIIKSCSELVMPLSETQNEQFLSLFIKQNDSAQELPAVRKATPKRSYREFQYKF
;
A
#
# COMPACT_ATOMS: atom_id res chain seq x y z
N MET A 1 16.86 62.73 51.18
CA MET A 1 16.34 62.81 49.80
C MET A 1 16.43 61.42 49.20
N ALA A 2 15.29 60.83 48.91
CA ALA A 2 15.15 59.49 48.35
C ALA A 2 15.33 59.51 46.83
N MET A 3 15.88 58.44 46.26
CA MET A 3 15.46 57.97 44.94
C MET A 3 15.39 56.43 44.92
N LEU A 4 14.17 55.96 44.72
CA LEU A 4 13.78 54.59 44.42
C LEU A 4 14.14 54.26 42.96
N THR A 5 14.78 53.12 42.71
CA THR A 5 14.59 52.38 41.47
C THR A 5 14.09 50.98 41.78
N ARG A 6 12.88 50.72 41.30
CA ARG A 6 12.03 49.56 41.55
C ARG A 6 12.45 48.45 40.59
N ALA A 7 13.07 47.39 41.10
CA ALA A 7 13.28 46.16 40.33
C ALA A 7 11.93 45.43 40.17
N GLY A 8 11.45 45.30 38.93
CA GLY A 8 10.22 44.58 38.60
C GLY A 8 10.37 43.06 38.75
N PRO A 9 9.24 42.32 38.89
CA PRO A 9 9.25 40.88 39.11
C PRO A 9 9.77 40.16 37.85
N ALA A 10 10.72 39.23 38.05
CA ALA A 10 11.21 38.35 37.00
C ALA A 10 10.04 37.58 36.37
N SER A 11 9.97 37.54 35.04
CA SER A 11 8.87 36.87 34.34
C SER A 11 8.88 35.35 34.59
N PRO A 12 7.72 34.71 34.79
CA PRO A 12 7.61 33.28 35.07
C PRO A 12 8.20 32.39 33.96
N ARG A 13 8.35 32.92 32.73
CA ARG A 13 8.95 32.23 31.58
C ARG A 13 10.47 32.01 31.74
N LYS A 14 11.22 32.97 32.28
CA LYS A 14 12.67 32.81 32.49
C LYS A 14 12.98 31.83 33.63
N LEU A 15 12.14 31.85 34.67
CA LEU A 15 12.25 30.92 35.79
C LEU A 15 11.89 29.48 35.38
N ALA A 16 10.92 29.30 34.48
CA ALA A 16 10.56 27.99 33.93
C ALA A 16 11.65 27.40 33.02
N LEU A 17 12.26 28.22 32.14
CA LEU A 17 13.38 27.80 31.29
C LEU A 17 14.63 27.42 32.09
N GLN A 18 14.95 28.17 33.15
CA GLN A 18 16.09 27.86 34.01
C GLN A 18 15.84 26.61 34.88
N ARG A 19 14.60 26.36 35.28
CA ARG A 19 14.19 25.10 35.94
C ARG A 19 14.19 23.90 35.00
N PHE A 20 13.86 24.10 33.72
CA PHE A 20 13.93 23.08 32.67
C PHE A 20 15.38 22.65 32.40
N GLN A 21 16.32 23.60 32.28
CA GLN A 21 17.75 23.30 32.13
C GLN A 21 18.34 22.55 33.34
N ASN A 22 17.90 22.89 34.55
CA ASN A 22 18.35 22.23 35.78
C ASN A 22 17.70 20.84 36.05
N CYS A 23 16.59 20.50 35.39
CA CYS A 23 15.98 19.16 35.52
C CYS A 23 16.56 18.14 34.53
N ILE A 24 17.08 18.60 33.38
CA ILE A 24 17.77 17.74 32.40
C ILE A 24 19.04 17.13 33.00
N SER A 25 19.75 17.85 33.88
CA SER A 25 20.94 17.35 34.58
C SER A 25 20.63 16.37 35.71
N PHE A 26 19.40 16.33 36.23
CA PHE A 26 19.01 15.46 37.34
C PHE A 26 18.57 14.06 36.89
N LEU A 27 18.14 13.90 35.63
CA LEU A 27 17.65 12.64 35.08
C LEU A 27 18.76 11.71 34.52
N TRP A 28 20.05 12.08 34.62
CA TRP A 28 21.12 11.34 33.93
C TRP A 28 22.42 11.11 34.74
N PRO A 29 22.48 10.08 35.62
CA PRO A 29 23.76 9.61 36.16
C PRO A 29 24.23 8.23 35.66
N ALA A 30 23.47 7.48 34.85
CA ALA A 30 23.78 6.07 34.60
C ALA A 30 24.03 5.74 33.11
N LEU A 31 25.23 6.06 32.60
CA LEU A 31 25.75 5.44 31.36
C LEU A 31 27.28 5.45 31.24
N ASN A 32 28.00 5.52 32.38
CA ASN A 32 29.43 5.20 32.45
C ASN A 32 29.63 3.88 33.21
N SER A 33 29.28 2.76 32.58
CA SER A 33 29.80 1.45 32.97
C SER A 33 29.82 0.54 31.75
N GLY A 34 30.97 0.54 31.06
CA GLY A 34 31.22 -0.34 29.93
C GLY A 34 31.21 -1.81 30.35
N VAL A 35 30.53 -2.63 29.56
CA VAL A 35 30.69 -4.09 29.57
C VAL A 35 30.78 -4.54 28.12
N GLN A 36 32.01 -4.78 27.66
CA GLN A 36 32.27 -5.52 26.42
C GLN A 36 31.85 -6.99 26.60
N ARG A 37 30.98 -7.50 25.73
CA ARG A 37 30.75 -8.95 25.56
C ARG A 37 30.93 -9.34 24.09
N LYS A 38 32.16 -9.78 23.80
CA LYS A 38 32.64 -10.83 22.88
C LYS A 38 31.85 -11.07 21.57
N SER A 39 32.44 -10.53 20.50
CA SER A 39 32.22 -10.74 19.06
C SER A 39 32.70 -12.11 18.58
N THR A 40 31.88 -13.16 18.69
CA THR A 40 32.17 -14.47 18.05
C THR A 40 30.94 -15.14 17.43
N GLN A 41 29.71 -14.67 17.70
CA GLN A 41 28.49 -15.19 17.07
C GLN A 41 28.11 -14.47 15.77
N ILE A 42 28.56 -13.22 15.57
CA ILE A 42 28.22 -12.43 14.39
C ILE A 42 28.96 -12.96 13.16
N ASP A 43 30.25 -13.28 13.30
CA ASP A 43 31.06 -13.82 12.19
C ASP A 43 30.59 -15.21 11.71
N ALA A 44 30.03 -16.03 12.62
CA ALA A 44 29.47 -17.34 12.27
C ALA A 44 28.15 -17.21 11.50
N ILE A 45 27.34 -16.19 11.80
CA ILE A 45 26.10 -15.90 11.09
C ILE A 45 26.43 -15.33 9.70
N ASP A 46 27.39 -14.42 9.58
CA ASP A 46 27.80 -13.87 8.28
C ASP A 46 28.41 -14.93 7.35
N CYS A 47 29.17 -15.88 7.89
CA CYS A 47 29.69 -17.01 7.12
C CYS A 47 28.56 -17.92 6.59
N PHE A 48 27.54 -18.19 7.41
CA PHE A 48 26.38 -18.98 6.99
C PHE A 48 25.53 -18.26 5.94
N THR A 49 25.34 -16.94 6.06
CA THR A 49 24.57 -16.16 5.08
C THR A 49 25.27 -16.13 3.71
N ASN A 50 26.60 -15.99 3.70
CA ASN A 50 27.38 -16.04 2.47
C ASN A 50 27.35 -17.43 1.81
N GLU A 51 27.47 -18.51 2.60
CA GLU A 51 27.38 -19.88 2.08
C GLU A 51 25.96 -20.21 1.53
N LEU A 52 24.91 -19.63 2.13
CA LEU A 52 23.54 -19.75 1.65
C LEU A 52 23.33 -19.02 0.32
N VAL A 53 23.88 -17.81 0.20
CA VAL A 53 23.83 -17.00 -1.04
C VAL A 53 24.58 -17.71 -2.16
N GLU A 54 25.80 -18.20 -1.92
CA GLU A 54 26.58 -18.93 -2.93
C GLU A 54 25.87 -20.22 -3.41
N ARG A 55 25.28 -21.02 -2.48
CA ARG A 55 24.50 -22.20 -2.87
C ARG A 55 23.28 -21.84 -3.72
N LYS A 56 22.64 -20.69 -3.47
CA LYS A 56 21.47 -20.24 -4.23
C LYS A 56 21.84 -19.69 -5.59
N THR A 57 22.94 -18.93 -5.70
CA THR A 57 23.48 -18.42 -6.96
C THR A 57 23.91 -19.56 -7.89
N LYS A 58 24.58 -20.59 -7.35
CA LYS A 58 25.00 -21.77 -8.13
C LYS A 58 23.81 -22.56 -8.68
N LYS A 59 22.76 -22.75 -7.86
CA LYS A 59 21.50 -23.38 -8.31
C LYS A 59 20.79 -22.56 -9.40
N TRP A 60 20.94 -21.23 -9.36
CA TRP A 60 20.41 -20.32 -10.36
C TRP A 60 21.15 -20.41 -11.69
N GLU A 61 22.49 -20.53 -11.67
CA GLU A 61 23.29 -20.74 -12.88
C GLU A 61 23.00 -22.11 -13.54
N GLU A 62 22.79 -23.16 -12.74
CA GLU A 62 22.36 -24.48 -13.24
C GLU A 62 20.97 -24.42 -13.90
N LEU A 63 20.01 -23.68 -13.31
CA LEU A 63 18.68 -23.47 -13.89
C LEU A 63 18.71 -22.61 -15.17
N ARG A 64 19.56 -21.58 -15.19
CA ARG A 64 19.78 -20.73 -16.37
C ARG A 64 20.40 -21.52 -17.53
N GLY A 65 21.38 -22.38 -17.25
CA GLY A 65 21.99 -23.28 -18.24
C GLY A 65 21.00 -24.29 -18.83
N ASN A 66 20.07 -24.78 -18.02
CA ASN A 66 18.99 -25.68 -18.48
C ASN A 66 17.91 -24.95 -19.29
N PHE A 67 17.67 -23.66 -19.04
CA PHE A 67 16.74 -22.84 -19.82
C PHE A 67 17.26 -22.52 -21.22
N LEU A 68 18.55 -22.18 -21.35
CA LEU A 68 19.18 -21.88 -22.64
C LEU A 68 19.29 -23.13 -23.53
N LYS A 69 19.52 -24.32 -22.95
CA LYS A 69 19.55 -25.58 -23.72
C LYS A 69 18.17 -26.06 -24.20
N LYS A 70 17.07 -25.53 -23.66
CA LYS A 70 15.71 -25.95 -24.02
C LYS A 70 15.10 -25.17 -25.19
N SER A 71 15.80 -24.16 -25.70
CA SER A 71 15.32 -23.28 -26.77
C SER A 71 15.68 -23.73 -28.19
N GLU A 72 16.40 -24.84 -28.37
CA GLU A 72 16.83 -25.34 -29.71
C GLU A 72 16.16 -26.66 -30.15
N ALA A 73 15.02 -27.06 -29.57
CA ALA A 73 14.29 -28.22 -30.07
C ALA A 73 12.77 -28.05 -30.01
N ASP A 74 12.18 -27.84 -31.18
CA ASP A 74 10.75 -28.00 -31.50
C ASP A 74 10.57 -29.29 -32.37
N PRO A 75 9.35 -29.80 -32.66
CA PRO A 75 8.09 -29.83 -31.90
C PRO A 75 7.37 -31.21 -31.97
N LEU A 76 6.09 -31.25 -31.51
CA LEU A 76 4.99 -32.23 -31.72
C LEU A 76 4.78 -33.36 -30.69
N THR A 77 3.65 -33.35 -29.96
CA THR A 77 2.47 -34.23 -30.19
C THR A 77 1.43 -34.17 -29.05
N ASN A 78 0.15 -34.02 -29.46
CA ASN A 78 -1.13 -34.50 -28.90
C ASN A 78 -1.29 -34.82 -27.40
N SER A 79 -2.33 -34.24 -26.77
CA SER A 79 -3.34 -35.08 -26.09
C SER A 79 -4.66 -34.35 -25.80
N THR A 80 -5.71 -34.81 -26.48
CA THR A 80 -7.12 -34.56 -26.25
C THR A 80 -7.59 -35.38 -25.05
N ARG A 81 -8.32 -34.78 -24.09
CA ARG A 81 -9.17 -35.55 -23.16
C ARG A 81 -10.40 -34.74 -22.70
N THR A 82 -11.53 -35.16 -23.23
CA THR A 82 -12.91 -34.89 -22.81
C THR A 82 -13.24 -35.70 -21.54
N ILE A 83 -13.81 -35.06 -20.51
CA ILE A 83 -14.65 -35.73 -19.50
C ILE A 83 -15.78 -34.75 -19.08
N THR A 84 -17.01 -35.16 -19.36
CA THR A 84 -18.28 -34.70 -18.77
C THR A 84 -18.47 -35.33 -17.38
N ASP A 85 -18.98 -34.60 -16.39
CA ASP A 85 -20.23 -34.97 -15.68
C ASP A 85 -20.55 -34.11 -14.45
N ASN A 86 -21.86 -34.02 -14.23
CA ASN A 86 -22.63 -33.27 -13.24
C ASN A 86 -22.37 -33.68 -11.78
N SER A 87 -22.52 -32.73 -10.86
CA SER A 87 -23.46 -32.83 -9.72
C SER A 87 -23.45 -31.57 -8.85
N VAL A 88 -24.65 -31.05 -8.61
CA VAL A 88 -24.98 -29.97 -7.67
C VAL A 88 -25.16 -30.57 -6.28
N PRO A 89 -24.83 -29.81 -5.21
CA PRO A 89 -25.74 -29.78 -4.06
C PRO A 89 -26.12 -28.35 -3.67
N SER A 90 -27.41 -28.22 -3.44
CA SER A 90 -28.13 -27.12 -2.84
C SER A 90 -27.66 -26.81 -1.42
N THR A 91 -27.44 -25.53 -1.11
CA THR A 91 -27.59 -25.02 0.26
C THR A 91 -28.23 -23.65 0.26
N SER A 92 -29.41 -23.65 0.85
CA SER A 92 -30.25 -22.55 1.30
C SER A 92 -29.58 -21.64 2.34
N SER A 93 -30.16 -20.43 2.47
CA SER A 93 -30.08 -19.45 3.56
C SER A 93 -29.08 -18.29 3.42
N PHE A 94 -29.56 -17.19 2.81
CA PHE A 94 -29.00 -15.85 3.03
C PHE A 94 -30.08 -14.74 2.97
N SER A 95 -31.35 -15.09 3.16
CA SER A 95 -32.46 -14.14 3.07
C SER A 95 -32.84 -13.58 4.44
N GLN A 96 -31.89 -12.98 5.15
CA GLN A 96 -32.19 -12.09 6.27
C GLN A 96 -31.16 -10.97 6.29
N ASN A 97 -31.68 -9.74 6.34
CA ASN A 97 -30.97 -8.45 6.44
C ASN A 97 -30.59 -7.80 5.10
N PHE A 98 -31.54 -7.08 4.50
CA PHE A 98 -31.35 -5.71 3.99
C PHE A 98 -32.73 -5.11 3.69
N GLY A 99 -33.38 -4.58 4.73
CA GLY A 99 -34.60 -3.79 4.58
C GLY A 99 -34.24 -2.32 4.40
N LEU A 100 -34.21 -1.84 3.16
CA LEU A 100 -34.30 -0.41 2.77
C LEU A 100 -34.34 -0.24 1.22
N MET A 101 -35.01 -1.14 0.49
CA MET A 101 -35.37 -0.92 -0.91
C MET A 101 -36.90 -0.97 -1.05
N SER A 102 -37.46 -0.11 -1.89
CA SER A 102 -38.91 -0.03 -2.09
C SER A 102 -39.46 -1.38 -2.56
N LYS A 103 -40.65 -1.77 -2.08
CA LYS A 103 -41.28 -3.06 -2.43
C LYS A 103 -41.48 -3.25 -3.94
N ALA A 104 -41.52 -2.17 -4.72
CA ALA A 104 -41.57 -2.22 -6.18
C ALA A 104 -40.25 -2.73 -6.80
N VAL A 105 -39.11 -2.19 -6.35
CA VAL A 105 -37.77 -2.62 -6.82
C VAL A 105 -37.47 -4.05 -6.37
N LEU A 106 -37.92 -4.45 -5.18
CA LEU A 106 -37.78 -5.83 -4.68
C LEU A 106 -38.65 -6.83 -5.43
N ASN A 107 -39.85 -6.43 -5.89
CA ASN A 107 -40.70 -7.29 -6.72
C ASN A 107 -40.14 -7.45 -8.14
N ASP A 108 -39.58 -6.39 -8.72
CA ASP A 108 -38.85 -6.48 -10.00
C ASP A 108 -37.58 -7.35 -9.84
N LEU A 109 -36.84 -7.22 -8.73
CA LEU A 109 -35.69 -8.08 -8.41
C LEU A 109 -36.07 -9.53 -8.08
N HIS A 110 -37.26 -9.78 -7.52
CA HIS A 110 -37.77 -11.14 -7.32
C HIS A 110 -38.24 -11.79 -8.62
N ALA A 111 -38.76 -11.00 -9.58
CA ALA A 111 -39.02 -11.47 -10.94
C ALA A 111 -37.73 -11.75 -11.73
N LEU A 112 -36.61 -11.12 -11.37
CA LEU A 112 -35.27 -11.36 -11.94
C LEU A 112 -34.55 -12.59 -11.37
N ARG A 113 -35.19 -13.39 -10.50
CA ARG A 113 -34.56 -14.54 -9.81
C ARG A 113 -35.02 -15.88 -10.38
N SER A 114 -34.80 -16.13 -11.68
CA SER A 114 -34.84 -17.47 -12.30
C SER A 114 -34.00 -17.49 -13.60
N PRO A 115 -33.52 -18.65 -14.08
CA PRO A 115 -32.43 -18.76 -15.04
C PRO A 115 -32.91 -18.31 -16.41
N GLU A 116 -32.12 -17.47 -17.09
CA GLU A 116 -32.50 -16.76 -18.32
C GLU A 116 -33.43 -15.57 -18.03
N LEU A 117 -32.83 -14.39 -17.78
CA LEU A 117 -33.57 -13.15 -18.01
C LEU A 117 -34.06 -13.25 -19.47
N GLY A 118 -35.34 -13.52 -19.71
CA GLY A 118 -35.96 -13.48 -21.03
C GLY A 118 -36.00 -12.07 -21.64
N LEU A 119 -35.11 -11.19 -21.18
CA LEU A 119 -34.86 -9.85 -21.64
C LEU A 119 -33.92 -9.91 -22.84
N ASP A 120 -34.44 -9.50 -23.98
CA ASP A 120 -33.69 -9.32 -25.21
C ASP A 120 -33.19 -7.86 -25.27
N ILE A 121 -31.87 -7.67 -25.16
CA ILE A 121 -31.27 -6.33 -25.16
C ILE A 121 -31.54 -5.53 -26.43
N ARG A 122 -31.91 -6.19 -27.54
CA ARG A 122 -32.24 -5.54 -28.82
C ARG A 122 -33.41 -4.56 -28.71
N SER A 123 -34.30 -4.81 -27.75
CA SER A 123 -35.47 -3.95 -27.51
C SER A 123 -35.19 -2.77 -26.58
N LEU A 124 -34.00 -2.74 -25.96
CA LEU A 124 -33.64 -1.75 -24.96
C LEU A 124 -32.99 -0.51 -25.59
N SER A 125 -33.43 0.66 -25.14
CA SER A 125 -32.70 1.90 -25.36
C SER A 125 -31.34 1.89 -24.64
N GLN A 126 -30.41 2.71 -25.12
CA GLN A 126 -29.07 2.85 -24.50
C GLN A 126 -29.15 3.15 -23.00
N ALA A 127 -30.03 4.06 -22.59
CA ALA A 127 -30.20 4.44 -21.19
C ALA A 127 -30.75 3.28 -20.32
N GLN A 128 -31.63 2.45 -20.88
CA GLN A 128 -32.15 1.28 -20.16
C GLN A 128 -31.08 0.20 -20.01
N LEU A 129 -30.27 -0.04 -21.06
CA LEU A 129 -29.14 -0.96 -21.00
C LEU A 129 -28.10 -0.50 -19.96
N ASP A 130 -27.77 0.78 -19.98
CA ASP A 130 -26.82 1.39 -19.05
C ASP A 130 -27.30 1.30 -17.60
N ASN A 131 -28.58 1.60 -17.35
CA ASN A 131 -29.18 1.47 -16.02
C ASN A 131 -29.17 0.01 -15.54
N LEU A 132 -29.50 -0.95 -16.42
CA LEU A 132 -29.53 -2.36 -16.07
C LEU A 132 -28.11 -2.90 -15.73
N LEU A 133 -27.12 -2.53 -16.53
CA LEU A 133 -25.71 -2.86 -16.26
C LEU A 133 -25.22 -2.20 -14.97
N THR A 134 -25.57 -0.93 -14.74
CA THR A 134 -25.19 -0.21 -13.51
C THR A 134 -25.84 -0.86 -12.28
N SER A 135 -27.14 -1.17 -12.33
CA SER A 135 -27.83 -1.85 -11.23
C SER A 135 -27.26 -3.24 -10.95
N THR A 136 -26.93 -4.02 -11.98
CA THR A 136 -26.31 -5.35 -11.78
C THR A 136 -24.90 -5.25 -11.19
N LEU A 137 -24.14 -4.19 -11.51
CA LEU A 137 -22.85 -3.88 -10.90
C LEU A 137 -22.97 -3.47 -9.43
N GLU A 138 -23.94 -2.61 -9.09
CA GLU A 138 -24.20 -2.15 -7.72
C GLU A 138 -24.62 -3.30 -6.79
N ILE A 139 -25.53 -4.15 -7.29
CA ILE A 139 -26.04 -5.32 -6.57
C ILE A 139 -24.99 -6.45 -6.56
N LYS A 140 -23.94 -6.35 -7.39
CA LYS A 140 -22.90 -7.37 -7.63
C LYS A 140 -23.50 -8.73 -8.02
N ASN A 141 -24.62 -8.72 -8.75
CA ASN A 141 -25.21 -9.96 -9.25
C ASN A 141 -24.39 -10.48 -10.44
N LYS A 142 -23.47 -11.41 -10.15
CA LYS A 142 -22.54 -11.98 -11.12
C LYS A 142 -23.25 -12.71 -12.28
N VAL A 143 -24.36 -13.40 -12.02
CA VAL A 143 -25.01 -14.24 -13.03
C VAL A 143 -25.65 -13.36 -14.09
N ASP A 144 -26.50 -12.43 -13.65
CA ASP A 144 -27.23 -11.51 -14.53
C ASP A 144 -26.27 -10.59 -15.28
N PHE A 145 -25.25 -10.09 -14.59
CA PHE A 145 -24.21 -9.28 -15.24
C PHE A 145 -23.54 -10.03 -16.39
N LEU A 146 -23.06 -11.26 -16.16
CA LEU A 146 -22.40 -12.03 -17.21
C LEU A 146 -23.34 -12.40 -18.35
N TYR A 147 -24.63 -12.58 -18.07
CA TYR A 147 -25.64 -12.80 -19.08
C TYR A 147 -25.83 -11.57 -19.98
N LEU A 148 -25.97 -10.39 -19.39
CA LEU A 148 -26.07 -9.12 -20.13
C LEU A 148 -24.82 -8.85 -20.97
N ILE A 149 -23.63 -9.08 -20.40
CA ILE A 149 -22.37 -8.95 -21.14
C ILE A 149 -22.31 -9.88 -22.35
N ARG A 150 -22.75 -11.14 -22.21
CA ARG A 150 -22.82 -12.08 -23.35
C ARG A 150 -23.75 -11.57 -24.44
N GLN A 151 -24.91 -11.03 -24.07
CA GLN A 151 -25.81 -10.44 -25.05
C GLN A 151 -25.19 -9.22 -25.73
N CYS A 152 -24.56 -8.31 -24.98
CA CYS A 152 -23.86 -7.15 -25.55
C CYS A 152 -22.81 -7.57 -26.59
N ILE A 153 -22.05 -8.62 -26.29
CA ILE A 153 -21.05 -9.17 -27.20
C ILE A 153 -21.71 -9.81 -28.43
N GLN A 154 -22.73 -10.64 -28.22
CA GLN A 154 -23.44 -11.35 -29.29
C GLN A 154 -24.07 -10.39 -30.30
N TRP A 155 -24.68 -9.32 -29.80
CA TRP A 155 -25.36 -8.31 -30.62
C TRP A 155 -24.47 -7.12 -30.98
N GLN A 156 -23.19 -7.15 -30.61
CA GLN A 156 -22.21 -6.08 -30.82
C GLN A 156 -22.69 -4.70 -30.32
N GLN A 157 -23.51 -4.69 -29.27
CA GLN A 157 -24.06 -3.47 -28.68
C GLN A 157 -23.19 -3.04 -27.49
N LEU A 158 -22.60 -1.86 -27.59
CA LEU A 158 -21.75 -1.29 -26.54
C LEU A 158 -22.59 -0.38 -25.60
N PRO A 159 -22.44 -0.50 -24.27
CA PRO A 159 -22.99 0.48 -23.35
C PRO A 159 -22.24 1.82 -23.46
N SER A 160 -22.72 2.86 -22.78
CA SER A 160 -22.00 4.14 -22.75
C SER A 160 -20.59 3.99 -22.18
N ASN A 161 -19.69 4.92 -22.51
CA ASN A 161 -18.27 4.82 -22.16
C ASN A 161 -18.03 4.58 -20.66
N ASP A 162 -18.75 5.32 -19.80
CA ASP A 162 -18.58 5.23 -18.35
C ASP A 162 -19.03 3.86 -17.83
N VAL A 163 -20.18 3.37 -18.31
CA VAL A 163 -20.71 2.05 -17.97
C VAL A 163 -19.81 0.96 -18.52
N LEU A 164 -19.30 1.09 -19.75
CA LEU A 164 -18.36 0.14 -20.34
C LEU A 164 -17.07 0.05 -19.53
N ILE A 165 -16.51 1.18 -19.11
CA ILE A 165 -15.32 1.19 -18.23
C ILE A 165 -15.62 0.52 -16.89
N ALA A 166 -16.79 0.76 -16.30
CA ALA A 166 -17.21 0.10 -15.05
C ALA A 166 -17.36 -1.42 -15.24
N CYS A 167 -18.00 -1.85 -16.32
CA CYS A 167 -18.13 -3.25 -16.72
C CYS A 167 -16.76 -3.91 -16.91
N LEU A 168 -15.83 -3.24 -17.62
CA LEU A 168 -14.48 -3.75 -17.83
C LEU A 168 -13.71 -3.89 -16.52
N LYS A 169 -13.80 -2.91 -15.60
CA LYS A 169 -13.20 -3.02 -14.26
C LYS A 169 -13.74 -4.23 -13.49
N TYR A 170 -15.04 -4.49 -13.58
CA TYR A 170 -15.67 -5.64 -12.93
C TYR A 170 -15.33 -6.97 -13.61
N LEU A 171 -15.27 -7.02 -14.95
CA LEU A 171 -14.78 -8.19 -15.67
C LEU A 171 -13.33 -8.52 -15.32
N SER A 172 -12.49 -7.49 -15.16
CA SER A 172 -11.12 -7.65 -14.68
C SER A 172 -11.07 -8.20 -13.26
N SER A 173 -12.03 -7.88 -12.37
CA SER A 173 -12.06 -8.43 -11.01
C SER A 173 -12.52 -9.88 -10.97
N LEU A 174 -13.34 -10.29 -11.95
CA LEU A 174 -13.80 -11.66 -12.14
C LEU A 174 -12.83 -12.52 -12.98
N SER A 175 -11.68 -11.98 -13.41
CA SER A 175 -10.70 -12.65 -14.26
C SER A 175 -11.28 -13.16 -15.59
N ARG A 176 -12.22 -12.40 -16.18
CA ARG A 176 -12.96 -12.74 -17.41
C ARG A 176 -12.28 -12.18 -18.66
N ILE A 177 -11.11 -12.75 -18.99
CA ILE A 177 -10.23 -12.27 -20.08
C ILE A 177 -10.92 -12.33 -21.44
N GLN A 178 -11.59 -13.45 -21.77
CA GLN A 178 -12.24 -13.66 -23.06
C GLN A 178 -13.30 -12.59 -23.36
N GLN A 179 -14.11 -12.21 -22.36
CA GLN A 179 -15.14 -11.18 -22.53
C GLN A 179 -14.50 -9.79 -22.78
N ILE A 180 -13.37 -9.50 -22.14
CA ILE A 180 -12.62 -8.26 -22.36
C ILE A 180 -12.04 -8.24 -23.77
N GLU A 181 -11.49 -9.36 -24.24
CA GLU A 181 -10.98 -9.51 -25.62
C GLU A 181 -12.08 -9.33 -26.66
N SER A 182 -13.25 -9.94 -26.45
CA SER A 182 -14.41 -9.74 -27.32
C SER A 182 -14.84 -8.27 -27.39
N PHE A 183 -14.86 -7.55 -26.26
CA PHE A 183 -15.13 -6.11 -26.29
C PHE A 183 -14.03 -5.31 -26.99
N ALA A 184 -12.77 -5.70 -26.84
CA ALA A 184 -11.65 -5.07 -27.53
C ALA A 184 -11.80 -5.22 -29.06
N GLU A 185 -12.18 -6.41 -29.53
CA GLU A 185 -12.47 -6.67 -30.95
C GLU A 185 -13.66 -5.86 -31.47
N ILE A 186 -14.75 -5.77 -30.70
CA ILE A 186 -15.91 -4.95 -31.07
C ILE A 186 -15.51 -3.47 -31.16
N CYS A 187 -14.77 -2.96 -30.16
CA CYS A 187 -14.25 -1.59 -30.17
C CYS A 187 -13.35 -1.32 -31.38
N LYS A 188 -12.51 -2.27 -31.78
CA LYS A 188 -11.69 -2.18 -33.00
C LYS A 188 -12.54 -2.15 -34.27
N LYS A 189 -13.54 -3.03 -34.39
CA LYS A 189 -14.41 -3.10 -35.58
C LYS A 189 -15.20 -1.81 -35.80
N ILE A 190 -15.62 -1.16 -34.71
CA ILE A 190 -16.44 0.06 -34.75
C ILE A 190 -15.55 1.34 -34.73
N ASN A 191 -14.22 1.20 -34.68
CA ASN A 191 -13.28 2.32 -34.47
C ASN A 191 -13.66 3.18 -33.26
N HIS A 192 -14.01 2.53 -32.16
CA HIS A 192 -14.47 3.20 -30.96
C HIS A 192 -13.32 3.94 -30.25
N PRO A 193 -13.50 5.18 -29.75
CA PRO A 193 -12.43 5.99 -29.15
C PRO A 193 -11.66 5.32 -28.00
N LEU A 194 -12.32 4.40 -27.29
CA LEU A 194 -11.70 3.63 -26.20
C LEU A 194 -10.60 2.68 -26.67
N SER A 195 -10.66 2.22 -27.92
CA SER A 195 -9.64 1.32 -28.50
C SER A 195 -8.28 2.03 -28.61
N GLU A 196 -8.28 3.30 -29.03
CA GLU A 196 -7.09 4.15 -29.09
C GLU A 196 -6.69 4.64 -27.71
N THR A 197 -7.67 5.09 -26.90
CA THR A 197 -7.41 5.65 -25.56
C THR A 197 -6.71 4.64 -24.65
N TYR A 198 -7.15 3.38 -24.68
CA TYR A 198 -6.65 2.33 -23.79
C TYR A 198 -5.82 1.25 -24.48
N VAL A 199 -5.37 1.49 -25.72
CA VAL A 199 -4.55 0.58 -26.53
C VAL A 199 -5.09 -0.85 -26.44
N ASP A 200 -6.24 -1.07 -27.09
CA ASP A 200 -6.90 -2.37 -27.10
C ASP A 200 -7.28 -2.91 -25.70
N LEU A 201 -7.65 -2.00 -24.80
CA LEU A 201 -8.07 -2.30 -23.43
C LEU A 201 -6.97 -3.00 -22.58
N ALA A 202 -5.69 -2.77 -22.91
CA ALA A 202 -4.53 -3.33 -22.21
C ALA A 202 -4.60 -3.26 -20.67
N PRO A 203 -4.93 -2.12 -20.01
CA PRO A 203 -4.98 -2.08 -18.55
C PRO A 203 -6.03 -3.03 -17.94
N PHE A 204 -7.14 -3.26 -18.63
CA PHE A 204 -8.18 -4.18 -18.16
C PHE A 204 -7.82 -5.64 -18.38
N LYS A 205 -7.22 -5.96 -19.54
CA LYS A 205 -6.71 -7.29 -19.87
C LYS A 205 -5.62 -7.73 -18.89
N ALA A 206 -4.64 -6.87 -18.65
CA ALA A 206 -3.56 -7.16 -17.72
C ALA A 206 -4.05 -7.39 -16.29
N MET A 207 -4.98 -6.55 -15.79
CA MET A 207 -5.55 -6.76 -14.45
C MET A 207 -6.33 -8.08 -14.34
N ALA A 208 -7.00 -8.51 -15.41
CA ALA A 208 -7.67 -9.81 -15.46
C ALA A 208 -6.66 -10.97 -15.46
N GLN A 209 -5.57 -10.86 -16.24
CA GLN A 209 -4.47 -11.83 -16.28
C GLN A 209 -3.78 -11.95 -14.91
N TRP A 210 -3.51 -10.82 -14.26
CA TRP A 210 -2.91 -10.75 -12.93
C TRP A 210 -3.75 -11.52 -11.90
N ARG A 211 -5.06 -11.26 -11.86
CA ARG A 211 -5.98 -11.97 -10.96
C ARG A 211 -6.21 -13.43 -11.32
N SER A 212 -5.95 -13.82 -12.57
CA SER A 212 -5.95 -15.24 -12.99
C SER A 212 -4.67 -15.99 -12.60
N GLY A 213 -3.66 -15.31 -12.03
CA GLY A 213 -2.38 -15.90 -11.64
C GLY A 213 -1.31 -15.89 -12.74
N LYS A 214 -1.59 -15.30 -13.91
CA LYS A 214 -0.65 -15.17 -15.03
C LYS A 214 0.13 -13.86 -14.89
N ALA A 215 1.01 -13.79 -13.89
CA ALA A 215 1.75 -12.58 -13.52
C ALA A 215 2.62 -12.05 -14.67
N ASP A 216 3.40 -12.91 -15.31
CA ASP A 216 4.34 -12.52 -16.37
C ASP A 216 3.60 -11.86 -17.55
N LEU A 217 2.56 -12.52 -18.06
CA LEU A 217 1.72 -11.99 -19.14
C LEU A 217 1.06 -10.66 -18.77
N ALA A 218 0.62 -10.50 -17.51
CA ALA A 218 0.01 -9.26 -17.05
C ALA A 218 0.99 -8.09 -17.09
N ILE A 219 2.22 -8.31 -16.60
CA ILE A 219 3.27 -7.27 -16.57
C ILE A 219 3.71 -6.92 -17.99
N THR A 220 3.93 -7.91 -18.85
CA THR A 220 4.26 -7.69 -20.27
C THR A 220 3.15 -6.94 -21.00
N THR A 221 1.87 -7.31 -20.79
CA THR A 221 0.73 -6.62 -21.41
C THR A 221 0.63 -5.15 -20.97
N LEU A 222 0.93 -4.83 -19.70
CA LEU A 222 0.97 -3.44 -19.25
C LEU A 222 2.15 -2.67 -19.86
N PHE A 223 3.31 -3.30 -19.96
CA PHE A 223 4.50 -2.69 -20.54
C PHE A 223 4.28 -2.35 -22.02
N GLU A 224 3.85 -3.32 -22.83
CA GLU A 224 3.52 -3.13 -24.24
C GLU A 224 2.40 -2.09 -24.42
N GLY A 225 1.35 -2.18 -23.61
CA GLY A 225 0.27 -1.20 -23.60
C GLY A 225 0.76 0.21 -23.26
N TYR A 226 1.79 0.35 -22.43
CA TYR A 226 2.37 1.64 -22.07
C TYR A 226 3.21 2.23 -23.21
N GLU A 227 4.00 1.40 -23.89
CA GLU A 227 4.85 1.83 -25.02
C GLU A 227 4.02 2.37 -26.18
N VAL A 228 2.89 1.72 -26.47
CA VAL A 228 2.01 2.09 -27.59
C VAL A 228 1.03 3.22 -27.20
N SER A 229 0.75 3.43 -25.92
CA SER A 229 -0.24 4.42 -25.49
C SER A 229 0.27 5.85 -25.69
N ASN A 230 -0.39 6.60 -26.57
CA ASN A 230 -0.19 8.03 -26.72
C ASN A 230 -1.15 8.87 -25.87
N SER A 231 -2.23 8.25 -25.37
CA SER A 231 -3.23 8.93 -24.54
C SER A 231 -2.76 9.10 -23.10
N SER A 232 -2.93 10.31 -22.57
CA SER A 232 -2.64 10.62 -21.16
C SER A 232 -3.53 9.80 -20.21
N GLU A 233 -4.78 9.55 -20.60
CA GLU A 233 -5.73 8.76 -19.83
C GLU A 233 -5.37 7.26 -19.84
N GLY A 234 -4.95 6.73 -20.99
CA GLY A 234 -4.43 5.37 -21.11
C GLY A 234 -3.24 5.13 -20.19
N LYS A 235 -2.22 6.00 -20.26
CA LYS A 235 -1.07 5.97 -19.36
C LYS A 235 -1.45 6.10 -17.89
N ARG A 236 -2.45 6.93 -17.56
CA ARG A 236 -2.96 7.07 -16.17
C ARG A 236 -3.56 5.76 -15.67
N MET A 237 -4.36 5.09 -16.49
CA MET A 237 -4.98 3.80 -16.14
C MET A 237 -3.94 2.68 -16.02
N ILE A 238 -2.97 2.61 -16.92
CA ILE A 238 -1.87 1.64 -16.84
C ILE A 238 -1.03 1.87 -15.58
N ARG A 239 -0.72 3.12 -15.25
CA ARG A 239 -0.04 3.48 -14.00
C ARG A 239 -0.82 3.05 -12.75
N ALA A 240 -2.14 3.21 -12.76
CA ALA A 240 -2.99 2.72 -11.68
C ALA A 240 -2.99 1.18 -11.57
N ALA A 241 -2.96 0.47 -12.70
CA ALA A 241 -2.81 -0.97 -12.74
C ALA A 241 -1.46 -1.43 -12.17
N PHE A 242 -0.35 -0.83 -12.61
CA PHE A 242 0.99 -1.09 -12.07
C PHE A 242 1.05 -0.89 -10.55
N ARG A 243 0.49 0.21 -10.06
CA ARG A 243 0.43 0.47 -8.61
C ARG A 243 -0.33 -0.63 -7.87
N THR A 244 -1.46 -1.07 -8.39
CA THR A 244 -2.27 -2.13 -7.78
C THR A 244 -1.51 -3.46 -7.75
N ILE A 245 -0.85 -3.81 -8.86
CA ILE A 245 -0.01 -5.01 -8.96
C ILE A 245 1.16 -4.94 -7.97
N ALA A 246 1.83 -3.79 -7.85
CA ALA A 246 2.92 -3.60 -6.89
C ALA A 246 2.45 -3.82 -5.45
N GLU A 247 1.31 -3.23 -5.08
CA GLU A 247 0.69 -3.38 -3.75
C GLU A 247 0.32 -4.85 -3.47
N GLU A 248 -0.28 -5.56 -4.44
CA GLU A 248 -0.66 -6.98 -4.27
C GLU A 248 0.55 -7.94 -4.27
N THR A 249 1.62 -7.62 -5.00
CA THR A 249 2.81 -8.48 -5.10
C THR A 249 3.49 -8.66 -3.75
N LEU A 250 3.66 -7.55 -3.02
CA LEU A 250 4.26 -7.60 -1.68
C LEU A 250 3.35 -8.27 -0.66
N ALA A 251 2.03 -8.06 -0.75
CA ALA A 251 1.08 -8.75 0.10
C ALA A 251 1.15 -10.29 -0.10
N LYS A 252 1.33 -10.74 -1.35
CA LYS A 252 1.47 -12.16 -1.71
C LYS A 252 2.89 -12.71 -1.55
N LYS A 253 3.88 -11.85 -1.22
CA LYS A 253 5.29 -12.20 -0.99
C LYS A 253 5.96 -12.94 -2.16
N SER A 254 5.67 -12.52 -3.40
CA SER A 254 6.28 -13.13 -4.59
C SER A 254 7.56 -12.39 -5.01
N GLU A 255 8.71 -12.86 -4.55
CA GLU A 255 10.02 -12.26 -4.85
C GLU A 255 10.32 -12.24 -6.36
N ALA A 256 10.06 -13.35 -7.07
CA ALA A 256 10.29 -13.42 -8.51
C ALA A 256 9.49 -12.36 -9.29
N VAL A 257 8.23 -12.15 -8.89
CA VAL A 257 7.36 -11.15 -9.53
C VAL A 257 7.80 -9.74 -9.18
N LEU A 258 8.33 -9.51 -7.97
CA LEU A 258 8.88 -8.22 -7.58
C LEU A 258 10.11 -7.85 -8.43
N VAL A 259 11.01 -8.80 -8.67
CA VAL A 259 12.18 -8.60 -9.53
C VAL A 259 11.74 -8.21 -10.95
N CYS A 260 10.81 -8.95 -11.56
CA CYS A 260 10.27 -8.60 -12.87
C CYS A 260 9.60 -7.22 -12.89
N LEU A 261 8.87 -6.86 -11.83
CA LEU A 261 8.24 -5.56 -11.71
C LEU A 261 9.27 -4.43 -11.60
N MET A 262 10.36 -4.64 -10.86
CA MET A 262 11.48 -3.70 -10.77
C MET A 262 12.16 -3.51 -12.12
N GLU A 263 12.44 -4.60 -12.85
CA GLU A 263 13.03 -4.53 -14.20
C GLU A 263 12.15 -3.72 -15.15
N VAL A 264 10.84 -4.00 -15.17
CA VAL A 264 9.88 -3.26 -16.00
C VAL A 264 9.80 -1.79 -15.60
N ALA A 265 9.80 -1.48 -14.30
CA ALA A 265 9.81 -0.11 -13.83
C ALA A 265 11.08 0.66 -14.27
N ARG A 266 12.25 0.00 -14.23
CA ARG A 266 13.51 0.58 -14.71
C ARG A 266 13.47 0.81 -16.23
N SER A 267 13.03 -0.17 -17.01
CA SER A 267 12.90 -0.03 -18.46
C SER A 267 11.93 1.09 -18.87
N LEU A 268 10.82 1.25 -18.16
CA LEU A 268 9.88 2.36 -18.38
C LEU A 268 10.51 3.72 -18.07
N TYR A 269 11.30 3.81 -17.00
CA TYR A 269 12.02 5.03 -16.67
C TYR A 269 13.10 5.36 -17.71
N GLU A 270 13.88 4.37 -18.15
CA GLU A 270 14.93 4.57 -19.16
C GLU A 270 14.37 5.05 -20.50
N LYS A 271 13.29 4.42 -20.98
CA LYS A 271 12.68 4.72 -22.28
C LYS A 271 11.81 5.98 -22.28
N HIS A 272 10.99 6.17 -21.26
CA HIS A 272 9.96 7.22 -21.24
C HIS A 272 10.19 8.33 -20.21
N LYS A 273 11.21 8.20 -19.36
CA LYS A 273 11.47 9.11 -18.23
C LYS A 273 10.25 9.30 -17.31
N ASP A 274 9.38 8.28 -17.21
CA ASP A 274 8.28 8.30 -16.25
C ASP A 274 8.71 7.66 -14.92
N ILE A 275 8.99 8.51 -13.94
CA ILE A 275 9.38 8.11 -12.58
C ILE A 275 8.24 7.48 -11.78
N PHE A 276 6.98 7.60 -12.21
CA PHE A 276 5.82 7.22 -11.40
C PHE A 276 5.81 5.73 -11.03
N VAL A 277 6.05 4.85 -12.01
CA VAL A 277 6.00 3.40 -11.79
C VAL A 277 7.13 2.99 -10.86
N LEU A 278 8.32 3.54 -11.06
CA LEU A 278 9.47 3.33 -10.21
C LEU A 278 9.21 3.79 -8.76
N ALA A 279 8.63 4.98 -8.59
CA ALA A 279 8.26 5.50 -7.28
C ALA A 279 7.19 4.65 -6.58
N CYS A 280 6.27 4.03 -7.33
CA CYS A 280 5.30 3.09 -6.78
C CYS A 280 6.00 1.84 -6.26
N VAL A 281 6.87 1.22 -7.05
CA VAL A 281 7.63 0.03 -6.64
C VAL A 281 8.50 0.35 -5.42
N TRP A 282 9.25 1.46 -5.46
CA TRP A 282 10.05 1.93 -4.33
C TRP A 282 9.22 2.06 -3.05
N LYS A 283 8.07 2.76 -3.12
CA LYS A 283 7.21 2.98 -1.96
C LYS A 283 6.76 1.65 -1.34
N GLN A 284 6.39 0.69 -2.19
CA GLN A 284 5.95 -0.62 -1.73
C GLN A 284 7.13 -1.35 -1.05
N CYS A 285 8.29 -1.44 -1.70
CA CYS A 285 9.47 -2.08 -1.13
C CYS A 285 9.93 -1.45 0.19
N PHE A 286 9.85 -0.12 0.29
CA PHE A 286 10.23 0.63 1.48
C PHE A 286 9.33 0.32 2.70
N ILE A 287 8.02 0.21 2.47
CA ILE A 287 7.05 -0.08 3.55
C ILE A 287 7.15 -1.54 4.02
N SER A 288 7.68 -2.45 3.19
CA SER A 288 7.79 -3.87 3.52
C SER A 288 8.55 -4.09 4.83
N ASP A 289 8.13 -5.12 5.57
CA ASP A 289 8.82 -5.58 6.79
C ASP A 289 10.06 -6.44 6.46
N TRP A 290 10.23 -6.84 5.19
CA TRP A 290 11.32 -7.71 4.77
C TRP A 290 12.59 -6.91 4.45
N PHE A 291 13.70 -7.35 5.03
CA PHE A 291 15.00 -6.72 4.83
C PHE A 291 15.43 -6.67 3.35
N CYS A 292 15.19 -7.73 2.57
CA CYS A 292 15.55 -7.78 1.14
C CYS A 292 14.82 -6.71 0.32
N ASP A 293 13.54 -6.47 0.62
CA ASP A 293 12.73 -5.45 -0.04
C ASP A 293 13.21 -4.05 0.36
N GLN A 294 13.51 -3.85 1.64
CA GLN A 294 14.04 -2.58 2.15
C GLN A 294 15.41 -2.25 1.54
N LYS A 295 16.29 -3.25 1.39
CA LYS A 295 17.56 -3.11 0.69
C LYS A 295 17.35 -2.73 -0.77
N SER A 296 16.43 -3.41 -1.46
CA SER A 296 16.05 -3.07 -2.84
C SER A 296 15.52 -1.65 -2.97
N ALA A 297 14.74 -1.17 -2.00
CA ALA A 297 14.25 0.21 -1.95
C ALA A 297 15.41 1.22 -1.78
N SER A 298 16.39 0.90 -0.92
CA SER A 298 17.58 1.73 -0.74
C SER A 298 18.46 1.78 -1.99
N ASP A 299 18.62 0.64 -2.67
CA ASP A 299 19.37 0.55 -3.92
C ASP A 299 18.69 1.37 -5.03
N LEU A 300 17.36 1.30 -5.13
CA LEU A 300 16.59 2.14 -6.06
C LEU A 300 16.74 3.63 -5.74
N LEU A 301 16.68 4.01 -4.46
CA LEU A 301 16.77 5.41 -4.08
C LEU A 301 18.17 5.98 -4.36
N SER A 302 19.23 5.22 -4.09
CA SER A 302 20.61 5.65 -4.36
C SER A 302 20.93 5.77 -5.85
N HIS A 303 20.27 4.98 -6.70
CA HIS A 303 20.53 4.99 -8.14
C HIS A 303 19.83 6.11 -8.91
N TYR A 304 18.70 6.63 -8.40
CA TYR A 304 17.87 7.60 -9.13
C TYR A 304 17.68 8.90 -8.34
N ASP A 305 18.41 9.95 -8.71
CA ASP A 305 18.31 11.28 -8.06
C ASP A 305 16.91 11.89 -8.17
N GLU A 306 16.22 11.69 -9.29
CA GLU A 306 14.84 12.16 -9.47
C GLU A 306 13.88 11.50 -8.47
N LEU A 307 14.14 10.23 -8.11
CA LEU A 307 13.38 9.54 -7.08
C LEU A 307 13.65 10.16 -5.70
N GLN A 308 14.91 10.48 -5.38
CA GLN A 308 15.27 11.15 -4.11
C GLN A 308 14.51 12.48 -3.95
N GLN A 309 14.55 13.33 -4.98
CA GLN A 309 13.85 14.61 -4.98
C GLN A 309 12.33 14.44 -4.86
N LEU A 310 11.75 13.47 -5.56
CA LEU A 310 10.31 13.18 -5.50
C LEU A 310 9.90 12.72 -4.10
N VAL A 311 10.70 11.86 -3.46
CA VAL A 311 10.45 11.37 -2.10
C VAL A 311 10.58 12.50 -1.09
N ALA A 312 11.61 13.34 -1.19
CA ALA A 312 11.80 14.51 -0.33
C ALA A 312 10.62 15.49 -0.43
N LYS A 313 10.21 15.83 -1.66
CA LYS A 313 9.04 16.70 -1.92
C LYS A 313 7.74 16.14 -1.38
N ARG A 314 7.61 14.81 -1.29
CA ARG A 314 6.42 14.11 -0.79
C ARG A 314 6.53 13.66 0.67
N SER A 315 7.60 14.05 1.38
CA SER A 315 7.88 13.68 2.78
C SER A 315 6.66 13.80 3.71
N ILE A 316 5.96 14.94 3.69
CA ILE A 316 4.74 15.18 4.49
C ILE A 316 3.67 14.11 4.21
N THR A 317 3.38 13.86 2.93
CA THR A 317 2.33 12.91 2.52
C THR A 317 2.70 11.46 2.82
N LEU A 318 3.98 11.10 2.68
CA LEU A 318 4.50 9.77 3.00
C LEU A 318 4.46 9.53 4.50
N CYS A 319 5.02 10.45 5.29
CA CYS A 319 5.02 10.39 6.75
C CYS A 319 3.58 10.28 7.30
N SER A 320 2.66 11.13 6.84
CA SER A 320 1.24 11.05 7.23
C SER A 320 0.61 9.69 6.84
N SER A 321 0.94 9.16 5.67
CA SER A 321 0.47 7.84 5.21
C SER A 321 1.00 6.69 6.07
N PHE A 322 2.20 6.80 6.64
CA PHE A 322 2.79 5.77 7.51
C PHE A 322 2.24 5.87 8.94
N LEU A 323 2.14 7.09 9.48
CA LEU A 323 1.58 7.36 10.80
C LEU A 323 0.12 6.96 10.92
N SER A 324 -0.69 7.22 9.88
CA SER A 324 -2.11 6.78 9.84
C SER A 324 -2.27 5.25 9.87
N ARG A 325 -1.25 4.49 9.45
CA ARG A 325 -1.19 3.04 9.57
C ARG A 325 -0.47 2.56 10.83
N ASN A 326 -0.10 3.47 11.74
CA ASN A 326 0.69 3.20 12.95
C ASN A 326 2.06 2.53 12.65
N ASN A 327 2.63 2.76 11.45
CA ASN A 327 3.96 2.27 11.10
C ASN A 327 5.00 3.34 11.44
N VAL A 328 5.36 3.43 12.72
CA VAL A 328 6.34 4.39 13.23
C VAL A 328 7.76 4.02 12.80
N ASP A 329 8.06 2.74 12.64
CA ASP A 329 9.35 2.23 12.16
C ASP A 329 9.67 2.75 10.74
N ALA A 330 8.71 2.69 9.82
CA ALA A 330 8.88 3.25 8.47
C ALA A 330 9.14 4.77 8.49
N VAL A 331 8.62 5.51 9.49
CA VAL A 331 8.89 6.94 9.65
C VAL A 331 10.30 7.18 10.16
N HIS A 332 10.79 6.37 11.11
CA HIS A 332 12.17 6.44 11.57
C HIS A 332 13.15 6.14 10.42
N ARG A 333 12.92 5.06 9.67
CA ARG A 333 13.70 4.76 8.46
C ARG A 333 13.66 5.89 7.43
N LEU A 334 12.51 6.55 7.28
CA LEU A 334 12.39 7.70 6.35
C LEU A 334 13.21 8.90 6.82
N ILE A 335 13.25 9.16 8.13
CA ILE A 335 14.10 10.18 8.74
C ILE A 335 15.58 9.85 8.52
N GLU A 336 16.00 8.61 8.77
CA GLU A 336 17.38 8.15 8.53
C GLU A 336 17.79 8.35 7.08
N VAL A 337 16.92 8.00 6.13
CA VAL A 337 17.14 8.22 4.70
C VAL A 337 17.31 9.71 4.39
N PHE A 338 16.44 10.59 4.91
CA PHE A 338 16.59 12.02 4.67
C PHE A 338 17.85 12.61 5.29
N LEU A 339 18.31 12.09 6.43
CA LEU A 339 19.59 12.48 7.03
C LEU A 339 20.76 12.02 6.16
N LEU A 340 20.73 10.80 5.62
CA LEU A 340 21.77 10.26 4.74
C LEU A 340 21.96 11.12 3.48
N TYR A 341 20.86 11.60 2.89
CA TYR A 341 20.88 12.44 1.69
C TYR A 341 20.90 13.95 1.98
N ASN A 342 21.11 14.37 3.24
CA ASN A 342 21.13 15.78 3.67
C ASN A 342 19.84 16.58 3.36
N GLU A 343 18.69 15.92 3.27
CA GLU A 343 17.37 16.53 3.01
C GLU A 343 16.74 17.06 4.31
N ARG A 344 17.31 18.15 4.85
CA ARG A 344 16.93 18.71 6.16
C ARG A 344 15.47 19.16 6.24
N ASP A 345 14.93 19.77 5.20
CA ASP A 345 13.53 20.25 5.20
C ASP A 345 12.55 19.07 5.27
N ALA A 346 12.83 18.01 4.51
CA ALA A 346 12.03 16.78 4.53
C ALA A 346 12.12 16.08 5.90
N CYS A 347 13.30 16.07 6.52
CA CYS A 347 13.52 15.53 7.85
C CYS A 347 12.74 16.32 8.92
N SER A 348 12.84 17.66 8.92
CA SER A 348 12.12 18.55 9.83
C SER A 348 10.60 18.37 9.75
N ASN A 349 10.06 18.23 8.53
CA ASN A 349 8.66 17.92 8.30
C ASN A 349 8.25 16.58 8.92
N CYS A 350 9.08 15.54 8.78
CA CYS A 350 8.80 14.23 9.37
C CYS A 350 8.85 14.25 10.90
N LEU A 351 9.84 14.90 11.49
CA LEU A 351 9.96 15.07 12.94
C LEU A 351 8.77 15.84 13.52
N SER A 352 8.34 16.89 12.84
CA SER A 352 7.17 17.68 13.23
C SER A 352 5.89 16.83 13.24
N LEU A 353 5.66 16.04 12.20
CA LEU A 353 4.49 15.15 12.13
C LEU A 353 4.55 14.02 13.15
N LEU A 354 5.74 13.45 13.36
CA LEU A 354 5.96 12.40 14.36
C LEU A 354 5.71 12.94 15.77
N PHE A 355 6.17 14.16 16.07
CA PHE A 355 5.88 14.83 17.34
C PHE A 355 4.37 14.98 17.55
N THR A 356 3.65 15.54 16.58
CA THR A 356 2.20 15.71 16.67
C THR A 356 1.47 14.37 16.86
N TYR A 357 1.94 13.32 16.19
CA TYR A 357 1.40 11.98 16.35
C TYR A 357 1.60 11.44 17.78
N GLN A 358 2.80 11.55 18.35
CA GLN A 358 3.08 11.08 19.71
C GLN A 358 2.41 11.95 20.79
N TYR A 359 2.31 13.26 20.55
CA TYR A 359 1.57 14.18 21.41
C TYR A 359 0.09 13.77 21.53
N ASN A 360 -0.55 13.42 20.41
CA ASN A 360 -1.94 12.95 20.41
C ASN A 360 -2.13 11.64 21.17
N ARG A 361 -1.07 10.82 21.28
CA ARG A 361 -1.04 9.60 22.09
C ARG A 361 -0.67 9.84 23.56
N LYS A 362 -0.33 11.08 23.92
CA LYS A 362 0.14 11.50 25.25
C LYS A 362 1.43 10.78 25.69
N ASP A 363 2.29 10.40 24.75
CA ASP A 363 3.58 9.78 25.05
C ASP A 363 4.64 10.85 25.31
N LEU A 364 4.79 11.24 26.57
CA LEU A 364 5.77 12.27 26.97
C LEU A 364 7.20 11.84 26.66
N ARG A 365 7.53 10.55 26.82
CA ARG A 365 8.90 10.06 26.62
C ARG A 365 9.29 10.18 25.16
N ALA A 366 8.43 9.70 24.26
CA ALA A 366 8.67 9.81 22.82
C ALA A 366 8.76 11.29 22.39
N CYS A 367 7.88 12.16 22.90
CA CYS A 367 7.95 13.59 22.62
C CYS A 367 9.28 14.23 23.10
N ALA A 368 9.78 13.85 24.28
CA ALA A 368 11.05 14.36 24.81
C ALA A 368 12.25 13.89 23.98
N GLU A 369 12.26 12.63 23.54
CA GLU A 369 13.29 12.09 22.65
C GLU A 369 13.29 12.83 21.30
N ILE A 370 12.11 13.10 20.72
CA ILE A 370 12.01 13.86 19.46
C ILE A 370 12.53 15.29 19.61
N ILE A 371 12.18 16.00 20.70
CA ILE A 371 12.70 17.36 20.95
C ILE A 371 14.23 17.36 21.11
N LYS A 372 14.77 16.35 21.81
CA LYS A 372 16.21 16.17 21.93
C LYS A 372 16.86 15.99 20.55
N SER A 373 16.33 15.09 19.72
CA SER A 373 16.83 14.87 18.36
C SER A 373 16.71 16.14 17.49
N CYS A 374 15.61 16.89 17.58
CA CYS A 374 15.45 18.18 16.91
C CYS A 374 16.52 19.20 17.34
N SER A 375 16.87 19.23 18.63
CA SER A 375 17.93 20.10 19.15
C SER A 375 19.32 19.67 18.68
N GLU A 376 19.61 18.36 18.69
CA GLU A 376 20.90 17.81 18.23
C GLU A 376 21.11 18.02 16.73
N LEU A 377 20.05 17.88 15.94
CA LEU A 377 20.07 18.05 14.49
C LEU A 377 19.91 19.51 14.03
N VAL A 378 19.74 20.46 14.97
CA VAL A 378 19.51 21.89 14.69
C VAL A 378 18.29 22.10 13.77
N MET A 379 17.22 21.35 14.02
CA MET A 379 15.94 21.43 13.33
C MET A 379 14.82 21.66 14.35
N PRO A 380 14.67 22.89 14.86
CA PRO A 380 13.74 23.17 15.94
C PRO A 380 12.29 22.98 15.51
N LEU A 381 11.49 22.41 16.41
CA LEU A 381 10.03 22.34 16.26
C LEU A 381 9.40 23.73 16.34
N SER A 382 8.17 23.86 15.83
CA SER A 382 7.44 25.13 15.88
C SER A 382 7.12 25.56 17.32
N GLU A 383 6.91 26.86 17.53
CA GLU A 383 6.56 27.41 18.84
C GLU A 383 5.30 26.75 19.42
N THR A 384 4.31 26.45 18.57
CA THR A 384 3.08 25.76 18.96
C THR A 384 3.33 24.32 19.45
N GLN A 385 4.27 23.60 18.84
CA GLN A 385 4.65 22.25 19.28
C GLN A 385 5.43 22.27 20.60
N ASN A 386 6.26 23.30 20.81
CA ASN A 386 6.94 23.50 22.09
C ASN A 386 5.94 23.82 23.22
N GLU A 387 4.92 24.64 22.96
CA GLU A 387 3.82 24.89 23.91
C GLU A 387 3.01 23.61 24.18
N GLN A 388 2.73 22.80 23.15
CA GLN A 388 2.09 21.50 23.28
C GLN A 388 2.88 20.58 24.21
N PHE A 389 4.19 20.46 24.02
CA PHE A 389 5.06 19.67 24.90
C PHE A 389 4.98 20.12 26.36
N LEU A 390 5.10 21.43 26.61
CA LEU A 390 5.00 21.99 27.97
C LEU A 390 3.65 21.69 28.61
N SER A 391 2.56 21.74 27.83
CA SER A 391 1.23 21.42 28.33
C SER A 391 1.08 19.95 28.74
N LEU A 392 1.71 19.00 28.03
CA LEU A 392 1.74 17.59 28.43
C LEU A 392 2.55 17.41 29.71
N PHE A 393 3.71 18.05 29.78
CA PHE A 393 4.59 17.98 30.95
C PHE A 393 3.91 18.49 32.22
N ILE A 394 3.18 19.60 32.13
CA ILE A 394 2.45 20.20 33.26
C ILE A 394 1.27 19.32 33.69
N LYS A 395 0.45 18.83 32.75
CA LYS A 395 -0.73 18.01 33.05
C LYS A 395 -0.39 16.65 33.70
N GLN A 396 0.81 16.12 33.47
CA GLN A 396 1.24 14.89 34.13
C GLN A 396 1.60 15.11 35.60
N ASN A 397 2.07 16.31 35.97
CA ASN A 397 2.33 16.68 37.36
C ASN A 397 1.03 16.91 38.15
N ASP A 398 0.00 17.46 37.51
CA ASP A 398 -1.31 17.65 38.16
C ASP A 398 -2.05 16.32 38.39
N SER A 399 -1.98 15.39 37.42
CA SER A 399 -2.57 14.05 37.56
C SER A 399 -1.82 13.12 38.50
N ALA A 400 -0.55 13.43 38.84
CA ALA A 400 0.20 12.73 39.88
C ALA A 400 -0.13 13.22 41.31
N GLN A 401 -0.86 14.34 41.47
CA GLN A 401 -1.25 14.88 42.77
C GLN A 401 -2.67 14.49 43.23
N GLU A 402 -3.46 13.80 42.42
CA GLU A 402 -4.76 13.24 42.84
C GLU A 402 -4.63 11.76 43.28
N LEU A 403 -3.96 11.53 44.41
CA LEU A 403 -4.17 10.32 45.20
C LEU A 403 -4.79 10.71 46.54
N PRO A 404 -6.07 10.42 46.81
CA PRO A 404 -6.61 10.57 48.15
C PRO A 404 -6.05 9.46 49.04
N ALA A 405 -5.47 9.88 50.15
CA ALA A 405 -4.93 9.00 51.16
C ALA A 405 -6.03 8.23 51.91
N VAL A 406 -5.68 6.98 52.26
CA VAL A 406 -6.20 6.12 53.35
C VAL A 406 -7.50 5.33 53.11
N ARG A 407 -7.41 3.99 53.01
CA ARG A 407 -7.72 3.03 54.11
C ARG A 407 -7.55 1.53 53.72
N LYS A 408 -6.59 0.89 54.41
CA LYS A 408 -6.55 -0.46 55.02
C LYS A 408 -7.02 -1.74 54.26
N ALA A 409 -6.02 -2.61 54.04
CA ALA A 409 -5.93 -4.06 54.37
C ALA A 409 -6.86 -5.14 53.73
N THR A 410 -6.22 -5.91 52.81
CA THR A 410 -6.24 -7.40 52.59
C THR A 410 -7.48 -8.14 52.05
N PRO A 411 -7.35 -9.35 51.42
CA PRO A 411 -6.16 -10.08 50.93
C PRO A 411 -6.23 -10.59 49.46
N LYS A 412 -5.02 -10.92 48.97
CA LYS A 412 -4.61 -11.80 47.84
C LYS A 412 -5.69 -12.59 47.06
N ARG A 413 -5.68 -12.42 45.73
CA ARG A 413 -6.06 -13.48 44.76
C ARG A 413 -4.92 -13.72 43.78
N SER A 414 -4.67 -15.01 43.55
CA SER A 414 -3.52 -15.64 42.90
C SER A 414 -3.32 -15.28 41.43
N TYR A 415 -2.07 -15.10 41.04
CA TYR A 415 -1.61 -15.23 39.66
C TYR A 415 -1.88 -16.65 39.15
N ARG A 416 -2.50 -16.79 37.98
CA ARG A 416 -2.42 -18.02 37.19
C ARG A 416 -1.26 -17.86 36.21
N GLU A 417 -0.24 -18.69 36.41
CA GLU A 417 0.81 -18.97 35.43
C GLU A 417 0.17 -19.53 34.16
N PHE A 418 0.55 -18.97 33.01
CA PHE A 418 0.37 -19.64 31.73
C PHE A 418 1.59 -20.54 31.50
N GLN A 419 1.40 -21.85 31.65
CA GLN A 419 2.35 -22.84 31.16
C GLN A 419 2.26 -22.92 29.64
N TYR A 420 3.38 -22.67 28.96
CA TYR A 420 3.57 -23.07 27.57
C TYR A 420 3.63 -24.60 27.49
N LYS A 421 2.82 -25.19 26.61
CA LYS A 421 3.01 -26.57 26.15
C LYS A 421 3.91 -26.53 24.92
N PHE A 422 4.99 -27.32 24.97
CA PHE A 422 5.88 -27.60 23.86
C PHE A 422 5.16 -28.31 22.72
#